data_AF-A0A7Y5HZ03-F1
#
_entry.id   AF-A0A7Y5HZ03-F1
#
_cell.length_a   1.000
_cell.length_b   1.000
_cell.length_c   1.000
_cell.angle_alpha   90.00
_cell.angle_beta   90.00
_cell.angle_gamma   90.00
#
_symmetry.space_group_name_H-M   'P 1'
#
loop_
_entity.id
_entity.type
_entity.pdbx_description
1 polymer ?
#
loop_
_entity_poly.entity_id
_entity_poly.type
_entity_poly.pdbx_seq_one_letter_code
_entity_poly.pdbx_strand_id
1 'polypeptide(L)'
;PAARGQGTRRMLYYFVGDGLAVGPQALSGYAALELVAGQDWELVNTGSTAVECLLLQGQPIGEPVAQYGPFVMNTQQEIMQAMQDYRRTQFGGWPWKEADPVHGSQARRFARYPGQSIDELPAP
;
A
#
# COMPACT_ATOMS: atom_id res chain seq x y z
N PRO A 1 16.29 -6.28 -11.97
CA PRO A 1 16.23 -6.00 -13.43
C PRO A 1 15.64 -4.61 -13.73
N ALA A 2 15.97 -4.03 -14.89
CA ALA A 2 15.42 -2.80 -15.44
C ALA A 2 13.93 -2.95 -15.72
N ALA A 3 13.17 -1.88 -15.49
CA ALA A 3 11.78 -1.79 -15.89
C ALA A 3 11.68 -1.60 -17.42
N ARG A 4 10.67 -2.23 -18.02
CA ARG A 4 10.40 -2.14 -19.46
C ARG A 4 9.46 -1.00 -19.85
N GLY A 5 8.69 -0.48 -18.89
CA GLY A 5 7.73 0.61 -19.13
C GLY A 5 8.43 1.97 -19.22
N GLN A 6 8.08 2.76 -20.24
CA GLN A 6 8.60 4.11 -20.38
C GLN A 6 8.06 5.01 -19.25
N GLY A 7 8.94 5.74 -18.58
CA GLY A 7 8.55 6.64 -17.48
C GLY A 7 8.14 5.94 -16.18
N THR A 8 8.33 4.62 -16.06
CA THR A 8 8.11 3.89 -14.80
C THR A 8 8.95 4.50 -13.67
N ARG A 9 8.32 4.70 -12.51
CA ARG A 9 8.99 5.03 -11.25
C ARG A 9 9.10 3.80 -10.37
N ARG A 10 10.15 3.72 -9.56
CA ARG A 10 10.42 2.60 -8.68
C ARG A 10 10.85 3.10 -7.32
N MET A 11 10.28 2.51 -6.28
CA MET A 11 10.69 2.74 -4.90
C MET A 11 10.98 1.41 -4.23
N LEU A 12 12.16 1.30 -3.63
CA LEU A 12 12.58 0.16 -2.83
C LEU A 12 12.53 0.54 -1.36
N TYR A 13 11.74 -0.18 -0.58
CA TYR A 13 11.73 -0.11 0.86
C TYR A 13 12.54 -1.27 1.43
N TYR A 14 13.55 -0.96 2.22
CA TYR A 14 14.32 -1.91 3.02
C TYR A 14 13.88 -1.77 4.47
N PHE A 15 13.31 -2.82 5.06
CA PHE A 15 12.65 -2.73 6.37
C PHE A 15 12.90 -3.91 7.32
N VAL A 16 13.62 -4.96 6.89
CA VAL A 16 14.17 -6.01 7.76
C VAL A 16 15.58 -6.34 7.29
N GLY A 17 16.52 -6.42 8.23
CA GLY A 17 17.92 -6.79 7.99
C GLY A 17 18.92 -5.90 8.75
N ASP A 18 20.18 -6.30 8.77
CA ASP A 18 21.31 -5.59 9.39
C ASP A 18 22.30 -4.98 8.36
N GLY A 19 22.15 -5.28 7.07
CA GLY A 19 22.92 -4.66 6.00
C GLY A 19 22.41 -4.98 4.60
N LEU A 20 22.24 -3.94 3.78
CA LEU A 20 21.89 -4.09 2.36
C LEU A 20 22.76 -3.16 1.51
N ALA A 21 23.30 -3.66 0.40
CA ALA A 21 23.84 -2.84 -0.67
C ALA A 21 22.90 -2.82 -1.88
N VAL A 22 22.65 -1.63 -2.42
CA VAL A 22 21.88 -1.38 -3.65
C VAL A 22 22.81 -0.73 -4.66
N GLY A 23 23.37 -1.54 -5.56
CA GLY A 23 24.50 -1.11 -6.38
C GLY A 23 25.66 -0.59 -5.51
N PRO A 24 26.16 0.64 -5.72
CA PRO A 24 27.27 1.19 -4.93
C PRO A 24 26.85 1.68 -3.53
N GLN A 25 25.55 1.74 -3.23
CA GLN A 25 25.06 2.34 -1.99
C GLN A 25 24.85 1.29 -0.90
N ALA A 26 25.63 1.39 0.17
CA ALA A 26 25.46 0.56 1.37
C ALA A 26 24.49 1.20 2.36
N LEU A 27 23.64 0.38 2.97
CA LEU A 27 22.59 0.76 3.91
C LEU A 27 22.72 -0.08 5.19
N SER A 28 22.81 0.59 6.33
CA SER A 28 22.92 -0.04 7.65
C SER A 28 21.62 0.02 8.46
N GLY A 29 20.51 0.41 7.84
CA GLY A 29 19.21 0.56 8.49
C GLY A 29 18.09 0.80 7.50
N TYR A 30 16.86 0.88 8.00
CA TYR A 30 15.67 0.97 7.15
C TYR A 30 15.68 2.22 6.27
N ALA A 31 15.31 2.04 5.01
CA ALA A 31 15.40 3.10 4.02
C ALA A 31 14.32 2.96 2.94
N ALA A 32 13.91 4.10 2.38
CA ALA A 32 13.12 4.19 1.15
C ALA A 32 13.99 4.84 0.08
N LEU A 33 14.21 4.13 -1.03
CA LEU A 33 15.07 4.57 -2.12
C LEU A 33 14.27 4.70 -3.40
N GLU A 34 14.37 5.85 -4.06
CA GLU A 34 13.94 5.97 -5.46
C GLU A 34 15.02 5.34 -6.36
N LEU A 35 14.62 4.39 -7.20
CA LEU A 35 15.53 3.70 -8.11
C LEU A 35 15.36 4.21 -9.53
N VAL A 36 16.48 4.39 -10.23
CA VAL A 36 16.47 4.64 -11.69
C VAL A 36 15.89 3.40 -12.36
N ALA A 37 14.71 3.55 -12.98
CA ALA A 37 13.94 2.40 -13.45
C ALA A 37 14.56 1.71 -14.67
N GLY A 38 15.22 2.46 -15.55
CA GLY A 38 15.76 1.97 -16.83
C GLY A 38 17.05 1.15 -16.76
N GLN A 39 17.52 0.77 -15.57
CA GLN A 39 18.73 -0.04 -15.40
C GLN A 39 18.53 -1.21 -14.43
N ASP A 40 19.41 -2.19 -14.55
CA ASP A 40 19.52 -3.27 -13.58
C ASP A 40 20.11 -2.73 -12.26
N TRP A 41 19.57 -3.22 -11.16
CA TRP A 41 20.08 -2.96 -9.81
C TRP A 41 20.37 -4.30 -9.15
N GLU A 42 21.61 -4.45 -8.69
CA GLU A 42 22.01 -5.55 -7.84
C GLU A 42 21.65 -5.22 -6.38
N LEU A 43 21.09 -6.21 -5.70
CA LEU A 43 20.79 -6.16 -4.27
C LEU A 43 21.64 -7.22 -3.58
N VAL A 44 22.51 -6.79 -2.69
CA VAL A 44 23.40 -7.69 -1.95
C VAL A 44 23.09 -7.55 -0.47
N ASN A 45 22.70 -8.65 0.16
CA ASN A 45 22.68 -8.72 1.62
C ASN A 45 24.14 -8.71 2.11
N THR A 46 24.56 -7.63 2.74
CA THR A 46 25.92 -7.47 3.29
C THR A 46 25.99 -7.80 4.78
N GLY A 47 24.84 -8.09 5.39
CA GLY A 47 24.70 -8.41 6.80
C GLY A 47 24.66 -9.91 7.07
N SER A 48 24.29 -10.25 8.29
CA SER A 48 24.19 -11.63 8.79
C SER A 48 22.74 -12.13 8.89
N THR A 49 21.78 -11.20 8.87
CA THR A 49 20.34 -11.51 9.02
C THR A 49 19.64 -11.53 7.67
N ALA A 50 18.48 -12.19 7.60
CA ALA A 50 17.67 -12.17 6.39
C ALA A 50 17.21 -10.74 6.07
N VAL A 51 17.28 -10.37 4.79
CA VAL A 51 16.82 -9.08 4.31
C VAL A 51 15.43 -9.21 3.71
N GLU A 52 14.51 -8.34 4.14
CA GLU A 52 13.21 -8.18 3.49
C GLU A 52 13.09 -6.77 2.91
N CYS A 53 12.61 -6.73 1.67
CA CYS A 53 12.42 -5.51 0.91
C CYS A 53 11.09 -5.53 0.18
N LEU A 54 10.49 -4.36 0.00
CA LEU A 54 9.31 -4.13 -0.81
C LEU A 54 9.67 -3.23 -1.98
N LEU A 55 9.57 -3.77 -3.18
CA LEU A 55 9.72 -2.99 -4.41
C LEU A 55 8.33 -2.60 -4.92
N LEU A 56 8.06 -1.30 -4.93
CA LEU A 56 6.89 -0.72 -5.58
C LEU A 56 7.32 -0.13 -6.93
N GLN A 57 6.53 -0.38 -7.97
CA GLN A 57 6.75 0.25 -9.27
C GLN A 57 5.43 0.56 -9.97
N GLY A 58 5.43 1.62 -10.75
CA GLY A 58 4.26 2.02 -11.52
C GLY A 58 4.60 3.09 -12.55
N GLN A 59 3.79 3.14 -13.61
CA GLN A 59 3.79 4.27 -14.51
C GLN A 59 2.97 5.40 -13.88
N PRO A 60 3.46 6.65 -13.85
CA PRO A 60 2.66 7.78 -13.38
C PRO A 60 1.34 7.88 -14.15
N ILE A 61 0.23 8.04 -13.42
CA ILE A 61 -1.11 8.23 -14.00
C ILE A 61 -1.14 9.49 -14.87
N GLY A 62 -0.41 10.54 -14.46
CA GLY A 62 -0.30 11.79 -15.21
C GLY A 62 -1.46 12.76 -14.98
N GLU A 63 -2.33 12.49 -14.01
CA GLU A 63 -3.43 13.36 -13.61
C GLU A 63 -3.09 14.17 -12.36
N PRO A 64 -3.75 15.33 -12.15
CA PRO A 64 -3.63 16.08 -10.91
C PRO A 64 -4.06 15.25 -9.70
N VAL A 65 -3.45 15.52 -8.55
CA VAL A 65 -3.78 14.89 -7.26
C VAL A 65 -4.21 15.98 -6.28
N ALA A 66 -5.44 15.88 -5.81
CA ALA A 66 -5.99 16.66 -4.72
C ALA A 66 -6.32 15.71 -3.56
N GLN A 67 -5.80 15.99 -2.36
CA GLN A 67 -6.00 15.14 -1.19
C GLN A 67 -6.53 15.96 0.00
N TYR A 68 -7.52 15.41 0.70
CA TYR A 68 -7.95 15.92 1.99
C TYR A 68 -8.45 14.79 2.89
N GLY A 69 -7.76 14.59 4.02
CA GLY A 69 -8.06 13.49 4.94
C GLY A 69 -7.98 12.13 4.22
N PRO A 70 -9.04 11.31 4.27
CA PRO A 70 -9.06 9.97 3.66
C PRO A 70 -9.37 9.98 2.15
N PHE A 71 -9.64 11.13 1.55
CA PHE A 71 -10.07 11.24 0.16
C PHE A 71 -8.95 11.75 -0.73
N VAL A 72 -8.78 11.10 -1.89
CA VAL A 72 -7.86 11.49 -2.97
C VAL A 72 -8.67 11.56 -4.25
N MET A 73 -8.68 12.72 -4.90
CA MET A 73 -9.38 13.01 -6.17
C MET A 73 -8.46 13.81 -7.10
N ASN A 74 -8.97 14.31 -8.23
CA ASN A 74 -8.20 15.14 -9.15
C ASN A 74 -8.38 16.64 -8.88
N THR A 75 -9.52 17.07 -8.31
CA THR A 75 -9.81 18.49 -8.01
C THR A 75 -10.34 18.75 -6.60
N GLN A 76 -10.26 20.00 -6.13
CA GLN A 76 -10.82 20.42 -4.84
C GLN A 76 -12.35 20.32 -4.79
N GLN A 77 -13.02 20.55 -5.92
CA GLN A 77 -14.47 20.41 -6.02
C GLN A 77 -14.91 18.95 -5.84
N GLU A 78 -14.18 18.01 -6.42
CA GLU A 78 -14.42 16.56 -6.24
C GLU A 78 -14.20 16.13 -4.79
N ILE A 79 -13.18 16.67 -4.12
CA ILE A 79 -12.97 16.44 -2.68
C ILE A 79 -14.16 16.92 -1.85
N MET A 80 -14.68 18.12 -2.14
CA MET A 80 -15.87 18.65 -1.46
C MET A 80 -17.09 17.76 -1.71
N GLN A 81 -17.28 17.27 -2.94
CA GLN A 81 -18.36 16.37 -3.29
C GLN A 81 -18.25 15.04 -2.52
N ALA A 82 -17.07 14.41 -2.52
CA ALA A 82 -16.83 13.16 -1.79
C ALA A 82 -17.12 13.29 -0.28
N MET A 83 -16.74 14.42 0.33
CA MET A 83 -17.09 14.69 1.73
C MET A 83 -18.60 14.84 1.94
N GLN A 84 -19.32 15.51 1.05
CA GLN A 84 -20.79 15.64 1.14
C GLN A 84 -21.47 14.28 0.99
N ASP A 85 -21.00 13.45 0.05
CA ASP A 85 -21.54 12.10 -0.18
C ASP A 85 -21.29 11.18 1.02
N TYR A 86 -20.09 11.26 1.61
CA TYR A 86 -19.77 10.57 2.85
C TYR A 86 -20.65 11.02 4.01
N ARG A 87 -20.84 12.32 4.21
CA ARG A 87 -21.72 12.84 5.27
C ARG A 87 -23.17 12.42 5.09
N ARG A 88 -23.63 12.30 3.84
CA ARG A 88 -25.02 11.91 3.52
C ARG A 88 -25.27 10.42 3.72
N THR A 89 -24.30 9.58 3.35
CA THR A 89 -24.55 8.13 3.21
C THR A 89 -23.62 7.23 4.01
N GLN A 90 -22.53 7.74 4.58
CA GLN A 90 -21.52 6.95 5.27
C GLN A 90 -21.03 5.75 4.43
N PHE A 91 -20.72 5.99 3.15
CA PHE A 91 -20.38 4.95 2.15
C PHE A 91 -21.53 3.99 1.78
N GLY A 92 -22.76 4.51 1.62
CA GLY A 92 -23.88 3.70 1.14
C GLY A 92 -24.64 2.94 2.23
N GLY A 93 -24.64 3.48 3.46
CA GLY A 93 -25.27 2.89 4.63
C GLY A 93 -24.29 1.99 5.32
N TRP A 94 -23.50 2.55 6.24
CA TRP A 94 -22.56 1.81 7.05
C TRP A 94 -23.26 0.62 7.73
N PRO A 95 -22.97 -0.63 7.33
CA PRO A 95 -23.79 -1.79 7.73
C PRO A 95 -23.45 -2.29 9.13
N TRP A 96 -22.36 -1.76 9.72
CA TRP A 96 -21.87 -2.17 11.03
C TRP A 96 -22.47 -1.29 12.13
N LYS A 97 -22.71 -1.88 13.30
CA LYS A 97 -23.31 -1.17 14.44
C LYS A 97 -22.41 -0.09 15.03
N GLU A 98 -21.10 -0.24 14.84
CA GLU A 98 -20.08 0.65 15.37
C GLU A 98 -19.35 1.32 14.21
N ALA A 99 -18.93 2.57 14.39
CA ALA A 99 -18.19 3.31 13.37
C ALA A 99 -16.79 2.74 13.12
N ASP A 100 -16.24 2.04 14.13
CA ASP A 100 -14.88 1.49 14.12
C ASP A 100 -14.89 -0.03 14.33
N PRO A 101 -15.42 -0.83 13.38
CA PRO A 101 -15.50 -2.27 13.49
C PRO A 101 -14.09 -2.85 13.49
N VAL A 102 -13.57 -3.11 14.69
CA VAL A 102 -12.33 -3.86 14.90
C VAL A 102 -12.68 -5.33 15.13
N HIS A 103 -11.79 -6.23 14.74
CA HIS A 103 -11.98 -7.68 14.95
C HIS A 103 -11.89 -8.11 16.43
N GLY A 104 -11.89 -7.15 17.37
CA GLY A 104 -11.66 -7.39 18.79
C GLY A 104 -10.25 -7.94 19.06
N SER A 105 -10.04 -8.48 20.26
CA SER A 105 -8.77 -9.10 20.67
C SER A 105 -8.61 -10.55 20.23
N GLN A 106 -9.64 -11.15 19.64
CA GLN A 106 -9.61 -12.53 19.16
C GLN A 106 -9.38 -12.56 17.65
N ALA A 107 -8.43 -13.37 17.19
CA ALA A 107 -8.18 -13.57 15.77
C ALA A 107 -9.35 -14.34 15.13
N ARG A 108 -10.38 -13.60 14.70
CA ARG A 108 -11.52 -14.13 13.95
C ARG A 108 -11.31 -13.79 12.49
N ARG A 109 -10.89 -14.78 11.70
CA ARG A 109 -10.98 -14.68 10.24
C ARG A 109 -12.38 -15.13 9.84
N PHE A 110 -12.99 -14.43 8.89
CA PHE A 110 -14.23 -14.86 8.29
C PHE A 110 -14.28 -14.44 6.82
N ALA A 111 -15.06 -15.15 6.02
CA ALA A 111 -15.38 -14.75 4.65
C ALA A 111 -16.90 -14.82 4.44
N ARG A 112 -17.48 -13.79 3.80
CA ARG A 112 -18.87 -13.82 3.33
C ARG A 112 -18.89 -13.65 1.83
N TYR A 113 -19.38 -14.65 1.12
CA TYR A 113 -19.47 -14.62 -0.35
C TYR A 113 -20.81 -14.02 -0.78
N PRO A 114 -20.88 -13.43 -2.00
CA PRO A 114 -22.14 -12.94 -2.54
C PRO A 114 -23.25 -14.00 -2.50
N GLY A 115 -24.41 -13.63 -1.96
CA GLY A 115 -25.58 -14.52 -1.83
C GLY A 115 -25.61 -15.37 -0.55
N GLN A 116 -24.60 -15.29 0.31
CA GLN A 116 -24.60 -16.01 1.59
C GLN A 116 -25.00 -15.11 2.77
N SER A 117 -25.81 -15.69 3.66
CA SER A 117 -26.26 -15.04 4.91
C SER A 117 -25.37 -15.38 6.12
N ILE A 118 -24.39 -16.27 5.95
CA ILE A 118 -23.59 -16.87 7.00
C ILE A 118 -22.11 -16.67 6.67
N ASP A 119 -21.31 -16.40 7.69
CA ASP A 119 -19.86 -16.25 7.56
C ASP A 119 -19.16 -17.62 7.58
N GLU A 120 -18.25 -17.86 6.63
CA GLU A 120 -17.30 -18.97 6.67
C GLU A 120 -16.25 -18.68 7.74
N LEU A 121 -16.09 -19.58 8.71
CA LEU A 121 -15.02 -19.52 9.71
C LEU A 121 -13.86 -20.44 9.28
N PRO A 122 -12.60 -20.08 9.57
CA PRO A 122 -11.47 -20.96 9.32
C PRO A 122 -11.66 -22.28 10.08
N ALA A 123 -11.24 -23.38 9.46
CA ALA A 123 -11.18 -24.66 10.13
C ALA A 123 -10.30 -24.56 11.40
N PRO A 124 -10.64 -25.30 12.47
CA PRO A 124 -9.87 -25.31 13.71
C PRO A 124 -8.43 -25.79 13.52
#